data_AF-A0A2D6Q8N7-F1
#
_entry.id   AF-A0A2D6Q8N7-F1
#
_cell.length_a   1.000
_cell.length_b   1.000
_cell.length_c   1.000
_cell.angle_alpha   90.00
_cell.angle_beta   90.00
_cell.angle_gamma   90.00
#
_symmetry.space_group_name_H-M   'P 1'
#
loop_
_entity.id
_entity.type
_entity.pdbx_description
1 polymer ?
#
loop_
_entity_poly.entity_id
_entity_poly.type
_entity_poly.pdbx_seq_one_letter_code
_entity_poly.pdbx_strand_id
1 'polypeptide(L)'
;MVKSVYLHDLVTQDFIEIPSDKTPRSIGRARDCDLVVDSTFTNISRLQISVQYFPHGDILLTQKSSNCDTFYGPSEEDLDNLYYNQSENILPGYLIRFGEGYDLRLLPFNDRLVQERLRSRSEDTKIVDLN
;
A
#
# COMPACT_ATOMS: atom_id res chain seq x y z
N MET A 1 -8.95 10.12 16.99
CA MET A 1 -9.09 9.74 15.57
C MET A 1 -7.80 9.07 15.16
N VAL A 2 -7.88 7.84 14.66
CA VAL A 2 -6.70 7.10 14.18
C VAL A 2 -6.17 7.82 12.93
N LYS A 3 -4.85 7.99 12.85
CA LYS A 3 -4.21 8.65 11.70
C LYS A 3 -4.03 7.64 10.58
N SER A 4 -4.23 8.06 9.33
CA SER A 4 -4.03 7.22 8.14
C SER A 4 -2.66 6.52 8.11
N VAL A 5 -2.60 5.39 7.43
CA VAL A 5 -1.34 4.73 7.06
C VAL A 5 -1.11 4.90 5.56
N TYR A 6 0.10 4.63 5.10
CA TYR A 6 0.50 4.85 3.72
C TYR A 6 1.14 3.60 3.16
N LEU A 7 0.77 3.18 1.96
CA LEU A 7 1.60 2.23 1.20
C LEU A 7 2.59 3.03 0.38
N HIS A 8 3.87 2.78 0.62
CA HIS A 8 4.98 3.29 -0.16
C HIS A 8 5.36 2.24 -1.20
N ASP A 9 5.25 2.61 -2.47
CA ASP A 9 5.72 1.79 -3.58
C ASP A 9 7.25 1.90 -3.69
N LEU A 10 7.95 0.79 -3.43
CA LEU A 10 9.41 0.79 -3.45
C LEU A 10 9.98 0.83 -4.87
N VAL A 11 9.18 0.55 -5.90
CA VAL A 11 9.57 0.62 -7.31
C VAL A 11 9.44 2.04 -7.84
N THR A 12 8.27 2.66 -7.67
CA THR A 12 8.00 4.01 -8.22
C THR A 12 8.29 5.15 -7.26
N GLN A 13 8.49 4.85 -5.97
CA GLN A 13 8.62 5.80 -4.88
C GLN A 13 7.35 6.64 -4.62
N ASP A 14 6.19 6.20 -5.12
CA ASP A 14 4.91 6.86 -4.85
C ASP A 14 4.27 6.38 -3.54
N PHE A 15 3.29 7.14 -3.07
CA PHE A 15 2.58 6.89 -1.82
C PHE A 15 1.08 6.93 -2.05
N ILE A 16 0.38 5.90 -1.59
CA ILE A 16 -1.08 5.93 -1.47
C ILE A 16 -1.50 6.02 0.00
N GLU A 17 -2.47 6.89 0.27
CA GLU A 17 -3.06 7.01 1.60
C GLU A 17 -4.13 5.94 1.80
N ILE A 18 -4.06 5.26 2.94
CA ILE A 18 -5.08 4.35 3.45
C ILE A 18 -5.73 5.00 4.67
N PRO A 19 -6.88 5.67 4.49
CA PRO A 19 -7.60 6.29 5.59
C PRO A 19 -8.23 5.24 6.51
N SER A 20 -8.33 5.54 7.80
CA SER A 20 -8.95 4.66 8.80
C SER A 20 -10.48 4.72 8.77
N ASP A 21 -11.08 4.57 7.59
CA ASP A 21 -12.52 4.75 7.33
C ASP A 21 -13.21 3.49 6.78
N LYS A 22 -12.48 2.37 6.70
CA LYS A 22 -12.90 1.10 6.10
C LYS A 22 -13.08 1.15 4.57
N THR A 23 -12.66 2.20 3.88
CA THR A 23 -12.64 2.19 2.41
C THR A 23 -11.47 1.31 1.94
N PRO A 24 -11.72 0.25 1.16
CA PRO A 24 -10.63 -0.58 0.64
C PRO A 24 -9.83 0.19 -0.42
N ARG A 25 -8.50 0.10 -0.35
CA ARG A 25 -7.58 0.51 -1.41
C ARG A 25 -7.17 -0.72 -2.20
N SER A 26 -7.33 -0.63 -3.51
CA SER A 26 -7.05 -1.69 -4.47
C SER A 26 -5.68 -1.53 -5.11
N ILE A 27 -4.95 -2.64 -5.24
CA ILE A 27 -3.62 -2.66 -5.84
C ILE A 27 -3.57 -3.75 -6.91
N GLY A 28 -3.08 -3.40 -8.09
CA GLY A 28 -2.95 -4.31 -9.22
C GLY A 28 -2.65 -3.57 -10.52
N ARG A 29 -2.64 -4.30 -11.64
CA ARG A 29 -2.32 -3.73 -12.97
C ARG A 29 -3.48 -2.99 -13.64
N ALA A 30 -4.69 -3.08 -13.11
CA ALA A 30 -5.83 -2.41 -13.71
C ALA A 30 -5.76 -0.90 -13.44
N ARG A 31 -6.14 -0.09 -14.44
CA ARG A 31 -6.05 1.38 -14.36
C ARG A 31 -7.01 2.01 -13.36
N ASP A 32 -8.02 1.26 -12.92
CA ASP A 32 -9.01 1.62 -11.92
C ASP A 32 -8.59 1.23 -10.49
N CYS A 33 -7.41 0.64 -10.30
CA CYS A 33 -6.83 0.44 -8.97
C CYS A 33 -6.35 1.76 -8.35
N ASP A 34 -6.39 1.85 -7.03
CA ASP A 34 -5.87 3.00 -6.28
C ASP A 34 -4.33 3.09 -6.40
N LEU A 35 -3.64 1.95 -6.44
CA LEU A 35 -2.22 1.86 -6.81
C LEU A 35 -2.09 0.96 -8.04
N VAL A 36 -1.62 1.55 -9.14
CA VAL A 36 -1.46 0.86 -10.43
C VAL A 36 -0.05 0.34 -10.56
N VAL A 37 0.09 -0.99 -10.57
CA VAL A 37 1.35 -1.68 -10.83
C VAL A 37 1.67 -1.63 -12.32
N ASP A 38 2.94 -1.37 -12.66
CA ASP A 38 3.39 -1.29 -14.05
C ASP A 38 3.07 -2.57 -14.84
N SER A 39 2.68 -2.40 -16.11
CA SER A 39 2.25 -3.50 -16.97
C SER A 39 3.34 -4.53 -17.29
N THR A 40 4.61 -4.20 -17.08
CA THR A 40 5.77 -5.10 -17.23
C THR A 40 5.76 -6.25 -16.23
N PHE A 41 5.11 -6.09 -15.06
CA PHE A 41 4.95 -7.15 -14.08
C PHE A 41 3.78 -8.08 -14.45
N THR A 42 3.94 -8.84 -15.53
CA THR A 42 2.84 -9.60 -16.18
C THR A 42 2.21 -10.66 -15.29
N ASN A 43 2.95 -11.17 -14.30
CA ASN A 43 2.47 -12.12 -13.29
C ASN A 43 1.54 -11.46 -12.26
N ILE A 44 1.65 -10.16 -12.00
CA ILE A 44 0.75 -9.48 -11.07
C ILE A 44 -0.64 -9.37 -11.70
N SER A 45 -1.70 -9.52 -10.89
CA SER A 45 -3.06 -9.50 -11.41
C SER A 45 -3.56 -8.10 -11.71
N ARG A 46 -4.64 -8.00 -12.49
CA ARG A 46 -5.39 -6.76 -12.67
C ARG A 46 -5.86 -6.17 -11.33
N LEU A 47 -6.32 -7.04 -10.43
CA LEU A 47 -6.53 -6.75 -9.01
C LEU A 47 -5.80 -7.83 -8.23
N GLN A 48 -4.68 -7.49 -7.60
CA GLN A 48 -3.81 -8.43 -6.88
C GLN A 48 -4.21 -8.51 -5.41
N ILE A 49 -4.28 -7.37 -4.73
CA ILE A 49 -4.69 -7.27 -3.32
C ILE A 49 -5.67 -6.11 -3.09
N SER A 50 -6.27 -6.12 -1.91
CA SER A 50 -6.87 -4.92 -1.33
C SER A 50 -6.38 -4.71 0.10
N VAL A 51 -6.20 -3.47 0.52
CA VAL A 51 -5.86 -3.10 1.90
C VAL A 51 -6.96 -2.21 2.47
N GLN A 52 -7.40 -2.50 3.69
CA GLN A 52 -8.48 -1.77 4.35
C GLN A 52 -8.04 -1.40 5.77
N TYR A 53 -8.19 -0.12 6.14
CA TYR A 53 -7.84 0.34 7.49
C TYR A 53 -9.09 0.68 8.31
N PHE A 54 -9.23 0.03 9.45
CA PHE A 54 -10.40 0.17 10.31
C PHE A 54 -10.22 1.28 11.37
N PRO A 55 -11.30 1.98 11.76
CA PRO A 55 -11.25 3.03 12.79
C PRO A 55 -10.73 2.58 14.16
N HIS A 56 -10.72 1.28 14.45
CA HIS A 56 -10.18 0.71 15.70
C HIS A 56 -8.69 0.37 15.62
N GLY A 57 -8.05 0.51 14.45
CA GLY A 57 -6.60 0.34 14.31
C GLY A 57 -6.14 -0.92 13.57
N ASP A 58 -7.05 -1.82 13.17
CA ASP A 58 -6.68 -3.01 12.39
C ASP A 58 -6.53 -2.67 10.91
N ILE A 59 -5.51 -3.25 10.26
CA ILE A 59 -5.20 -3.05 8.84
C ILE A 59 -5.29 -4.41 8.18
N LEU A 60 -6.35 -4.62 7.41
CA LEU A 60 -6.62 -5.89 6.77
C LEU A 60 -6.04 -5.91 5.35
N LEU A 61 -5.13 -6.83 5.09
CA LEU A 61 -4.59 -7.15 3.78
C LEU A 61 -5.31 -8.39 3.22
N THR A 62 -5.90 -8.28 2.03
CA THR A 62 -6.61 -9.39 1.39
C THR A 62 -6.03 -9.70 0.03
N GLN A 63 -5.70 -10.98 -0.22
CA GLN A 63 -5.31 -11.48 -1.54
C GLN A 63 -6.57 -11.67 -2.40
N LYS A 64 -6.60 -11.00 -3.55
CA LYS A 64 -7.76 -10.97 -4.46
C LYS A 64 -7.57 -11.81 -5.72
N SER A 65 -6.39 -12.38 -5.92
CA SER A 65 -6.08 -13.23 -7.06
C SER A 65 -5.09 -14.31 -6.70
N SER A 66 -5.10 -15.40 -7.46
CA SER A 66 -4.13 -16.51 -7.36
C SER A 66 -3.04 -16.45 -8.44
N ASN A 67 -2.98 -15.39 -9.27
CA ASN A 67 -2.04 -15.30 -10.39
C ASN A 67 -0.58 -15.05 -9.97
N CYS A 68 -0.39 -14.42 -8.81
CA CYS A 68 0.90 -14.13 -8.20
C CYS A 68 0.79 -14.37 -6.71
N ASP A 69 1.80 -14.99 -6.11
CA ASP A 69 1.89 -15.12 -4.66
C ASP A 69 2.13 -13.74 -4.03
N THR A 70 1.52 -13.52 -2.86
CA THR A 70 1.71 -12.32 -2.07
C THR A 70 2.31 -12.72 -0.74
N PHE A 71 3.43 -12.11 -0.39
CA PHE A 71 4.11 -12.32 0.88
C PHE A 71 4.01 -11.06 1.74
N TYR A 72 3.99 -11.20 3.06
CA TYR A 72 3.96 -10.07 3.98
C TYR A 72 4.72 -10.37 5.27
N GLY A 73 5.27 -9.33 5.91
CA GLY A 73 6.00 -9.49 7.16
C GLY A 73 6.86 -8.29 7.53
N PRO A 74 7.53 -8.29 8.69
CA PRO A 74 8.33 -7.15 9.15
C PRO A 74 9.60 -6.90 8.32
N SER A 75 10.19 -7.94 7.72
CA SER A 75 11.40 -7.87 6.89
C SER A 75 11.37 -8.90 5.75
N GLU A 76 12.41 -8.93 4.91
CA GLU A 76 12.50 -9.89 3.80
C GLU A 76 12.76 -11.32 4.27
N GLU A 77 13.38 -11.48 5.43
CA GLU A 77 13.72 -12.77 6.04
C GLU A 77 12.53 -13.41 6.77
N ASP A 78 11.58 -12.59 7.20
CA ASP A 78 10.42 -12.99 8.01
C ASP A 78 9.12 -12.77 7.24
N LEU A 79 8.95 -13.45 6.10
CA LEU A 79 7.79 -13.33 5.23
C LEU A 79 6.84 -14.54 5.35
N ASP A 80 5.57 -14.26 5.62
CA ASP A 80 4.47 -15.20 5.52
C ASP A 80 3.80 -15.12 4.15
N ASN A 81 3.26 -16.25 3.66
CA ASN A 81 2.50 -16.29 2.42
C ASN A 81 1.01 -16.00 2.67
N LEU A 82 0.41 -15.15 1.83
CA LEU A 82 -1.00 -14.83 1.83
C LEU A 82 -1.72 -15.52 0.66
N TYR A 83 -2.53 -16.51 0.97
CA TYR A 83 -3.22 -17.32 -0.04
C TYR A 83 -4.47 -16.63 -0.61
N TYR A 84 -4.91 -17.08 -1.79
CA TYR A 84 -6.09 -16.54 -2.47
C TYR A 84 -7.33 -16.50 -1.56
N ASN A 85 -8.01 -15.35 -1.53
CA ASN A 85 -9.16 -15.02 -0.66
C ASN A 85 -8.88 -15.01 0.85
N GLN A 86 -7.63 -15.23 1.28
CA GLN A 86 -7.23 -15.02 2.66
C GLN A 86 -7.14 -13.53 2.96
N SER A 87 -7.45 -13.19 4.20
CA SER A 87 -7.26 -11.84 4.74
C SER A 87 -6.50 -11.93 6.05
N GLU A 88 -5.50 -11.07 6.20
CA GLU A 88 -4.63 -11.06 7.38
C GLU A 88 -4.48 -9.65 7.93
N ASN A 89 -4.43 -9.54 9.25
CA ASN A 89 -4.18 -8.27 9.92
C ASN A 89 -2.68 -8.00 9.90
N ILE A 90 -2.27 -6.88 9.30
CA ILE A 90 -0.87 -6.48 9.16
C ILE A 90 -0.58 -5.22 9.98
N LEU A 91 0.69 -5.00 10.29
CA LEU A 91 1.12 -3.86 11.12
C LEU A 91 1.86 -2.80 10.29
N PRO A 92 1.79 -1.52 10.70
CA PRO A 92 2.69 -0.52 10.15
C PRO A 92 4.15 -0.97 10.30
N GLY A 93 4.92 -0.79 9.24
CA GLY A 93 6.26 -1.33 9.08
C GLY A 93 6.31 -2.67 8.36
N TYR A 94 5.20 -3.28 7.94
CA TYR A 94 5.26 -4.52 7.15
C TYR A 94 5.66 -4.26 5.70
N LEU A 95 6.51 -5.14 5.16
CA LEU A 95 6.74 -5.37 3.75
C LEU A 95 5.57 -6.17 3.17
N ILE A 96 5.16 -5.84 1.96
CA ILE A 96 4.23 -6.62 1.14
C ILE A 96 4.92 -6.84 -0.21
N ARG A 97 5.13 -8.09 -0.59
CA ARG A 97 5.88 -8.49 -1.78
C ARG A 97 4.99 -9.30 -2.71
N PHE A 98 4.97 -8.96 -4.00
CA PHE A 98 4.30 -9.75 -5.03
C PHE A 98 5.34 -10.55 -5.82
N GLY A 99 5.29 -11.88 -5.69
CA GLY A 99 6.24 -12.78 -6.34
C GLY A 99 7.70 -12.34 -6.13
N GLU A 100 8.48 -12.33 -7.21
CA GLU A 100 9.85 -11.84 -7.21
C GLU A 100 9.90 -10.44 -7.85
N GLY A 101 9.94 -9.39 -7.03
CA GLY A 101 10.44 -8.08 -7.49
C GLY A 101 9.47 -6.91 -7.50
N TYR A 102 8.29 -6.99 -6.89
CA TYR A 102 7.46 -5.81 -6.63
C TYR A 102 7.10 -5.70 -5.16
N ASP A 103 7.67 -4.68 -4.51
CA ASP A 103 7.61 -4.51 -3.07
C ASP A 103 6.91 -3.20 -2.69
N LEU A 104 6.08 -3.30 -1.66
CA LEU A 104 5.40 -2.20 -1.01
C LEU A 104 5.77 -2.19 0.47
N ARG A 105 5.90 -1.01 1.06
CA ARG A 105 6.07 -0.86 2.51
C ARG A 105 4.88 -0.13 3.10
N LEU A 106 4.25 -0.72 4.12
CA LEU A 106 3.20 -0.06 4.88
C LEU A 106 3.87 0.85 5.93
N LEU A 107 3.61 2.15 5.87
CA LEU A 107 4.23 3.15 6.75
C LEU A 107 3.18 3.82 7.65
N PRO A 108 3.51 4.07 8.93
CA PRO A 108 2.65 4.86 9.81
C PRO A 108 2.68 6.34 9.42
N PHE A 109 1.66 7.11 9.81
CA PHE A 109 1.61 8.56 9.59
C PHE A 109 2.88 9.30 10.05
N ASN A 110 3.43 8.93 11.21
CA ASN A 110 4.60 9.59 11.80
C ASN A 110 5.93 9.18 11.14
N ASP A 111 5.92 8.32 10.13
CA ASP A 111 7.13 7.96 9.40
C ASP A 111 7.75 9.21 8.74
N ARG A 112 9.09 9.28 8.77
CA ARG A 112 9.83 10.42 8.25
C ARG A 112 9.54 10.67 6.77
N LEU A 113 9.50 9.62 5.94
CA LEU A 113 9.27 9.75 4.50
C LEU A 113 7.85 10.27 4.23
N VAL A 114 6.87 9.76 4.98
CA VAL A 114 5.49 10.23 4.91
C VAL A 114 5.40 11.72 5.27
N GLN A 115 6.04 12.15 6.35
CA GLN A 115 6.02 13.55 6.77
C GLN A 115 6.69 14.47 5.75
N GLU A 116 7.82 14.06 5.16
CA GLU A 116 8.50 14.81 4.10
C GLU A 116 7.62 14.94 2.85
N ARG A 117 6.95 13.85 2.44
CA ARG A 117 6.01 13.85 1.31
C ARG A 117 4.79 14.75 1.53
N LEU A 118 4.23 14.76 2.74
CA LEU A 118 3.09 15.61 3.07
C LEU A 118 3.48 17.10 3.10
N ARG A 119 4.68 17.42 3.59
CA ARG A 119 5.20 18.79 3.60
C ARG A 119 5.40 19.33 2.19
N SER A 120 6.03 18.58 1.29
CA SER A 120 6.25 19.02 -0.09
C SER A 120 4.94 19.29 -0.83
N ARG A 121 3.93 18.43 -0.68
CA ARG A 121 2.58 18.68 -1.26
C ARG A 121 1.93 19.96 -0.70
N SER A 122 2.14 20.26 0.58
CA SER A 122 1.60 21.49 1.19
C SER A 122 2.29 22.75 0.67
N GLU A 123 3.59 22.67 0.39
CA GLU A 123 4.37 23.79 -0.18
C GLU A 123 3.99 24.05 -1.64
N ASP A 124 3.81 23.00 -2.45
CA ASP A 124 3.33 23.12 -3.83
C ASP A 124 1.95 23.81 -3.89
N THR A 125 1.06 23.48 -2.94
CA THR A 125 -0.29 24.07 -2.88
C THR A 125 -0.25 25.56 -2.55
N LYS A 126 0.71 26.02 -1.74
CA LYS A 126 0.84 27.43 -1.34
C LYS A 126 1.31 28.34 -2.48
N ILE A 127 1.96 27.79 -3.50
CA ILE A 127 2.48 28.57 -4.64
C ILE A 127 1.34 28.95 -5.62
N VAL A 128 0.21 28.22 -5.59
CA VAL A 128 -0.90 28.43 -6.53
C VAL A 128 -1.85 29.55 -6.10
N ASP A 129 -1.84 29.98 -4.82
CA ASP A 129 -2.71 31.03 -4.29
C ASP A 129 -2.14 32.47 -4.39
N LEU A 130 -1.23 32.71 -5.33
CA LEU A 130 -0.69 34.04 -5.63
C LEU A 130 -0.88 34.35 -7.12
N ASN A 131 -2.09 34.78 -7.50
CA ASN A 131 -2.38 35.80 -8.53
C ASN A 131 -3.89 36.07 -8.64
#